data_AF-A0A9P0KH58-F1
#
_entry.id   AF-A0A9P0KH58-F1
#
_cell.length_a   1.000
_cell.length_b   1.000
_cell.length_c   1.000
_cell.angle_alpha   90.00
_cell.angle_beta   90.00
_cell.angle_gamma   90.00
#
_symmetry.space_group_name_H-M   'P 1'
#
loop_
_entity.id
_entity.type
_entity.pdbx_description
1 polymer ?
#
loop_
_entity_poly.entity_id
_entity_poly.type
_entity_poly.pdbx_seq_one_letter_code
_entity_poly.pdbx_strand_id
1 'polypeptide(L)'
;MKLVCSIILLSILSSSQAADKLKVSLYYESLCPGCRYFIQHQLYSVYTQFANYLELDMVPFGNAEFRKVGNKWQFDCQHGPKECYGNIIHACSLNSSTTTAALGFIACCEGQQDSTSDQTFQKCASRTGLNFKDLINCKETIGDDLLAANGEKSQKVGYGWVPFVTFNDKFDEAISNRATEDLKSVVCEYLANIPYACKMPTSANEISKGVSVCFA
;
A
#
# COMPACT_ATOMS: atom_id res chain seq x y z
N MET A 1 -0.50 -67.49 21.68
CA MET A 1 -0.81 -66.83 20.40
C MET A 1 -1.42 -65.46 20.69
N LYS A 2 -0.59 -64.41 20.80
CA LYS A 2 -1.04 -63.01 20.89
C LYS A 2 0.01 -62.15 20.21
N LEU A 3 -0.27 -61.77 18.97
CA LEU A 3 0.49 -60.75 18.26
C LEU A 3 -0.44 -59.54 18.16
N VAL A 4 -0.19 -58.51 18.96
CA VAL A 4 -0.87 -57.22 18.82
C VAL A 4 0.17 -56.28 18.24
N CYS A 5 0.06 -56.02 16.94
CA CYS A 5 0.91 -55.10 16.22
C CYS A 5 0.37 -53.69 16.46
N SER A 6 0.99 -52.95 17.38
CA SER A 6 0.66 -51.54 17.61
C SER A 6 1.24 -50.70 16.48
N ILE A 7 0.39 -50.35 15.52
CA ILE A 7 0.70 -49.36 14.48
C ILE A 7 0.63 -47.98 15.14
N ILE A 8 1.79 -47.41 15.47
CA ILE A 8 1.89 -46.02 15.89
C ILE A 8 1.80 -45.17 14.62
N LEU A 9 0.61 -44.64 14.36
CA LEU A 9 0.39 -43.68 13.28
C LEU A 9 1.01 -42.35 13.70
N LEU A 10 2.24 -42.07 13.27
CA LEU A 10 2.85 -40.73 13.40
C LEU A 10 2.07 -39.77 12.48
N SER A 11 1.10 -39.07 13.05
CA SER A 11 0.45 -37.93 12.39
C SER A 11 1.47 -36.80 12.26
N ILE A 12 2.07 -36.68 11.08
CA ILE A 12 2.91 -35.54 10.71
C ILE A 12 1.96 -34.34 10.60
N LEU A 13 1.88 -33.56 11.68
CA LEU A 13 1.30 -32.22 11.65
C LEU A 13 2.23 -31.38 10.77
N SER A 14 1.94 -31.31 9.48
CA SER A 14 2.51 -30.32 8.58
C SER A 14 1.98 -28.96 9.02
N SER A 15 2.64 -28.33 9.99
CA SER A 15 2.49 -26.90 10.23
C SER A 15 2.97 -26.19 8.97
N SER A 16 2.05 -25.79 8.09
CA SER A 16 2.38 -24.79 7.08
C SER A 16 2.68 -23.51 7.84
N GLN A 17 3.95 -23.28 8.15
CA GLN A 17 4.40 -21.98 8.63
C GLN A 17 4.25 -21.05 7.43
N ALA A 18 3.09 -20.40 7.33
CA ALA A 18 2.91 -19.29 6.41
C ALA A 18 4.06 -18.34 6.72
N ALA A 19 4.94 -18.11 5.75
CA ALA A 19 6.04 -17.17 5.94
C ALA A 19 5.42 -15.82 6.32
N ASP A 20 5.84 -15.25 7.44
CA ASP A 20 5.35 -13.94 7.90
C ASP A 20 5.60 -12.91 6.80
N LYS A 21 4.53 -12.25 6.34
CA LYS A 21 4.63 -11.21 5.32
C LYS A 21 5.28 -9.96 5.92
N LEU A 22 6.06 -9.25 5.11
CA LEU A 22 6.57 -7.93 5.48
C LEU A 22 5.43 -6.93 5.42
N LYS A 23 5.10 -6.30 6.54
CA LYS A 23 4.12 -5.22 6.56
C LYS A 23 4.77 -3.93 6.06
N VAL A 24 4.16 -3.32 5.05
CA VAL A 24 4.56 -2.02 4.50
C VAL A 24 3.35 -1.10 4.64
N SER A 25 3.49 -0.03 5.43
CA SER A 25 2.44 0.97 5.58
C SER A 25 2.84 2.26 4.88
N LEU A 26 1.96 2.79 4.02
CA LEU A 26 2.12 4.10 3.37
C LEU A 26 1.13 5.11 3.95
N TYR A 27 1.63 6.23 4.47
CA TYR A 27 0.86 7.40 4.87
C TYR A 27 0.96 8.47 3.78
N TYR A 28 -0.17 8.93 3.26
CA TYR A 28 -0.20 9.77 2.05
C TYR A 28 -1.45 10.66 1.94
N GLU A 29 -1.44 11.59 0.98
CA GLU A 29 -2.54 12.48 0.63
C GLU A 29 -2.84 12.42 -0.87
N SER A 30 -4.11 12.44 -1.28
CA SER A 30 -4.53 12.27 -2.68
C SER A 30 -4.18 13.42 -3.62
N LEU A 31 -3.77 14.59 -3.10
CA LEU A 31 -3.33 15.73 -3.93
C LEU A 31 -1.86 16.08 -3.73
N CYS A 32 -1.15 15.43 -2.80
CA CYS A 32 0.29 15.63 -2.62
C CYS A 32 1.07 15.11 -3.84
N PRO A 33 1.83 15.97 -4.56
CA PRO A 33 2.57 15.54 -5.76
C PRO A 33 3.58 14.42 -5.51
N GLY A 34 4.27 14.45 -4.35
CA GLY A 34 5.22 13.40 -3.96
C GLY A 34 4.53 12.06 -3.70
N CYS A 35 3.36 12.10 -3.05
CA CYS A 35 2.55 10.89 -2.80
C CYS A 35 2.09 10.26 -4.11
N ARG A 36 1.55 11.07 -5.01
CA ARG A 36 1.12 10.66 -6.34
C ARG A 36 2.26 10.00 -7.11
N TYR A 37 3.42 10.67 -7.16
CA TYR A 37 4.61 10.15 -7.84
C TYR A 37 5.04 8.80 -7.26
N PHE A 38 5.15 8.70 -5.94
CA PHE A 38 5.54 7.47 -5.25
C PHE A 38 4.58 6.32 -5.53
N ILE A 39 3.27 6.55 -5.44
CA ILE A 39 2.27 5.50 -5.69
C ILE A 39 2.39 4.95 -7.11
N GLN A 40 2.55 5.85 -8.10
CA GLN A 40 2.61 5.47 -9.50
C GLN A 40 3.91 4.79 -9.90
N HIS A 41 5.06 5.29 -9.42
CA HIS A 41 6.37 4.91 -9.93
C HIS A 41 7.11 3.91 -9.04
N GLN A 42 6.73 3.79 -7.76
CA GLN A 42 7.36 2.90 -6.80
C GLN A 42 6.36 1.86 -6.28
N LEU A 43 5.32 2.29 -5.55
CA LEU A 43 4.47 1.36 -4.79
C LEU A 43 3.71 0.38 -5.67
N TYR A 44 3.06 0.85 -6.74
CA TYR A 44 2.22 -0.01 -7.59
C TYR A 44 3.02 -1.16 -8.21
N SER A 45 4.20 -0.87 -8.75
CA SER A 45 5.07 -1.87 -9.39
C SER A 45 5.68 -2.83 -8.37
N VAL A 46 6.16 -2.32 -7.24
CA VAL A 46 6.73 -3.14 -6.15
C VAL A 46 5.66 -4.06 -5.57
N TYR A 47 4.49 -3.55 -5.20
CA TYR A 47 3.44 -4.40 -4.66
C TYR A 47 3.00 -5.47 -5.67
N THR A 48 2.84 -5.13 -6.95
CA THR A 48 2.49 -6.11 -7.98
C THR A 48 3.54 -7.23 -8.09
N GLN A 49 4.82 -6.89 -7.96
CA GLN A 49 5.92 -7.86 -8.01
C GLN A 49 6.04 -8.70 -6.73
N PHE A 50 5.68 -8.14 -5.57
CA PHE A 50 5.93 -8.72 -4.26
C PHE A 50 4.66 -9.06 -3.44
N ALA A 51 3.46 -9.03 -4.02
CA ALA A 51 2.18 -9.18 -3.31
C ALA A 51 2.08 -10.41 -2.39
N ASN A 52 2.74 -11.51 -2.75
CA ASN A 52 2.76 -12.73 -1.93
C ASN A 52 3.62 -12.60 -0.66
N TYR A 53 4.52 -11.62 -0.62
CA TYR A 53 5.46 -11.36 0.46
C TYR A 53 5.09 -10.15 1.30
N LEU A 54 4.18 -9.29 0.81
CA LEU A 54 3.82 -8.03 1.44
C LEU A 54 2.41 -8.05 2.03
N GLU A 55 2.28 -7.47 3.22
CA GLU A 55 1.04 -6.95 3.75
C GLU A 55 1.08 -5.43 3.55
N LEU A 56 0.25 -4.89 2.66
CA LEU A 56 0.23 -3.45 2.37
C LEU A 56 -0.92 -2.78 3.14
N ASP A 57 -0.58 -1.83 4.02
CA ASP A 57 -1.53 -0.92 4.67
C ASP A 57 -1.41 0.47 4.02
N MET A 58 -2.49 0.96 3.41
CA MET A 58 -2.51 2.30 2.81
C MET A 58 -3.38 3.20 3.67
N VAL A 59 -2.84 4.35 4.09
CA VAL A 59 -3.46 5.26 5.04
C VAL A 59 -3.62 6.65 4.38
N PRO A 60 -4.65 6.85 3.55
CA PRO A 60 -4.97 8.15 2.98
C PRO A 60 -5.47 9.08 4.09
N PHE A 61 -4.65 10.05 4.47
CA PHE A 61 -4.95 11.09 5.45
C PHE A 61 -3.84 12.15 5.45
N GLY A 62 -2.59 11.69 5.59
CA GLY A 62 -1.39 12.51 5.58
C GLY A 62 -1.34 13.55 6.69
N ASN A 63 -1.16 14.81 6.34
CA ASN A 63 -1.07 15.92 7.29
C ASN A 63 -2.41 16.64 7.49
N ALA A 64 -3.53 16.01 7.11
CA ALA A 64 -4.85 16.56 7.41
C ALA A 64 -5.05 16.70 8.92
N GLU A 65 -5.91 17.63 9.30
CA GLU A 65 -6.44 17.74 10.65
C GLU A 65 -7.88 17.25 10.69
N PHE A 66 -8.31 16.74 11.85
CA PHE A 66 -9.68 16.29 12.04
C PHE A 66 -10.16 16.61 13.45
N ARG A 67 -11.45 16.89 13.55
CA ARG A 67 -12.13 17.15 14.81
C ARG A 67 -13.56 16.67 14.75
N LYS A 68 -14.12 16.35 15.90
CA LYS A 68 -15.53 16.00 16.02
C LYS A 68 -16.34 17.25 16.39
N VAL A 69 -17.30 17.63 15.56
CA VAL A 69 -18.23 18.74 15.81
C VAL A 69 -19.65 18.18 15.92
N GLY A 70 -20.14 18.10 17.16
CA GLY A 70 -21.35 17.35 17.48
C GLY A 70 -21.16 15.86 17.14
N ASN A 71 -22.00 15.32 16.26
CA ASN A 71 -21.93 13.92 15.83
C ASN A 71 -21.25 13.73 14.47
N LYS A 72 -20.60 14.76 13.92
CA LYS A 72 -19.96 14.70 12.60
C LYS A 72 -18.46 14.97 12.69
N TRP A 73 -17.68 14.28 11.87
CA TRP A 73 -16.29 14.62 11.65
C TRP A 73 -16.17 15.83 10.74
N GLN A 74 -15.16 16.66 10.98
CA GLN A 74 -14.72 17.70 10.07
C GLN A 74 -13.24 17.49 9.80
N PHE A 75 -12.86 17.62 8.53
CA PHE A 75 -11.50 17.45 8.06
C PHE A 75 -11.00 18.76 7.46
N ASP A 76 -9.75 19.09 7.72
CA ASP A 76 -9.02 20.15 7.06
C ASP A 76 -7.79 19.54 6.39
N CYS A 77 -7.68 19.65 5.08
CA CYS A 77 -6.63 19.01 4.29
C CYS A 77 -5.75 20.08 3.63
N GLN A 78 -4.45 19.82 3.52
CA GLN A 78 -3.45 20.81 3.06
C GLN A 78 -3.75 21.35 1.66
N HIS A 79 -4.31 20.52 0.78
CA HIS A 79 -4.69 20.90 -0.58
C HIS A 79 -6.20 21.15 -0.73
N GLY A 80 -6.90 21.41 0.38
CA GLY A 80 -8.29 21.83 0.44
C GLY A 80 -9.32 20.69 0.32
N PRO A 81 -10.62 21.02 0.15
CA PRO A 81 -11.71 20.04 0.26
C PRO A 81 -11.66 18.92 -0.78
N LYS A 82 -11.05 19.15 -1.94
CA LYS A 82 -10.87 18.13 -2.97
C LYS A 82 -9.92 17.02 -2.52
N GLU A 83 -8.90 17.35 -1.74
CA GLU A 83 -8.03 16.35 -1.12
C GLU A 83 -8.76 15.52 -0.09
N CYS A 84 -9.53 16.16 0.81
CA CYS A 84 -10.34 15.40 1.76
C CYS A 84 -11.31 14.46 1.04
N TYR A 85 -11.91 14.92 -0.06
CA TYR A 85 -12.77 14.08 -0.88
C TYR A 85 -12.03 12.88 -1.49
N GLY A 86 -10.84 13.10 -2.07
CA GLY A 86 -9.99 12.03 -2.59
C GLY A 86 -9.54 11.05 -1.51
N ASN A 87 -9.12 11.54 -0.35
CA ASN A 87 -8.74 10.71 0.79
C ASN A 87 -9.89 9.80 1.26
N ILE A 88 -11.12 10.33 1.35
CA ILE A 88 -12.31 9.53 1.70
C ILE A 88 -12.58 8.45 0.64
N ILE A 89 -12.54 8.80 -0.65
CA ILE A 89 -12.79 7.83 -1.73
C ILE A 89 -11.71 6.74 -1.76
N HIS A 90 -10.45 7.08 -1.53
CA HIS A 90 -9.37 6.11 -1.39
C HIS A 90 -9.62 5.19 -0.17
N ALA A 91 -9.97 5.75 0.99
CA ALA A 91 -10.31 4.96 2.19
C ALA A 91 -11.49 4.01 1.93
N CYS A 92 -12.52 4.47 1.23
CA CYS A 92 -13.65 3.64 0.82
C CYS A 92 -13.23 2.50 -0.10
N SER A 93 -12.35 2.75 -1.07
CA SER A 93 -11.86 1.70 -1.98
C SER A 93 -11.08 0.60 -1.24
N LEU A 94 -10.30 0.98 -0.23
CA LEU A 94 -9.54 0.06 0.64
C LEU A 94 -10.46 -0.75 1.56
N ASN A 95 -11.56 -0.16 2.03
CA ASN A 95 -12.53 -0.83 2.89
C ASN A 95 -13.37 -1.87 2.14
N SER A 96 -13.72 -1.63 0.87
CA SER A 96 -14.69 -2.46 0.13
C SER A 96 -14.07 -3.42 -0.88
N SER A 97 -12.74 -3.46 -1.00
CA SER A 97 -12.06 -4.18 -2.09
C SER A 97 -10.81 -4.91 -1.62
N THR A 98 -10.31 -5.84 -2.43
CA THR A 98 -8.98 -6.44 -2.18
C THR A 98 -7.89 -5.37 -2.31
N THR A 99 -6.78 -5.53 -1.58
CA THR A 99 -5.63 -4.62 -1.65
C THR A 99 -5.15 -4.40 -3.09
N THR A 100 -5.11 -5.45 -3.92
CA THR A 100 -4.72 -5.34 -5.33
C THR A 100 -5.67 -4.45 -6.13
N ALA A 101 -6.99 -4.63 -5.96
CA ALA A 101 -7.97 -3.84 -6.68
C ALA A 101 -7.99 -2.38 -6.20
N ALA A 102 -7.93 -2.16 -4.88
CA ALA A 102 -7.87 -0.83 -4.28
C ALA A 102 -6.58 -0.08 -4.69
N LEU A 103 -5.41 -0.71 -4.60
CA LEU A 103 -4.15 -0.12 -5.03
C LEU A 103 -4.17 0.21 -6.54
N GLY A 104 -4.73 -0.67 -7.38
CA GLY A 104 -4.91 -0.38 -8.80
C GLY A 104 -5.82 0.81 -9.05
N PHE A 105 -6.90 0.93 -8.28
CA PHE A 105 -7.83 2.06 -8.37
C PHE A 105 -7.12 3.37 -7.98
N ILE A 106 -6.47 3.39 -6.82
CA ILE A 106 -5.72 4.54 -6.31
C ILE A 106 -4.62 4.95 -7.30
N ALA A 107 -3.78 4.01 -7.75
CA ALA A 107 -2.70 4.31 -8.71
C ALA A 107 -3.23 4.86 -10.05
N CYS A 108 -4.41 4.41 -10.50
CA CYS A 108 -5.07 4.97 -11.67
C CYS A 108 -5.51 6.42 -11.43
N CYS A 109 -6.13 6.71 -10.28
CA CYS A 109 -6.61 8.04 -9.89
C CYS A 109 -5.46 9.04 -9.76
N GLU A 110 -4.43 8.68 -8.99
CA GLU A 110 -3.24 9.51 -8.75
C GLU A 110 -2.51 9.89 -10.05
N GLY A 111 -2.68 9.07 -11.10
CA GLY A 111 -2.17 9.30 -12.43
C GLY A 111 -2.99 10.16 -13.38
N GLN A 112 -4.18 10.59 -12.98
CA GLN A 112 -4.99 11.49 -13.80
C GLN A 112 -4.63 12.95 -13.51
N GLN A 113 -4.84 13.84 -14.48
CA GLN A 113 -4.61 15.27 -14.28
C GLN A 113 -5.45 15.84 -13.12
N ASP A 114 -6.75 15.50 -13.08
CA ASP A 114 -7.62 15.72 -11.92
C ASP A 114 -7.86 14.37 -11.21
N SER A 115 -7.02 14.07 -10.21
CA SER A 115 -7.03 12.80 -9.48
C SER A 115 -8.25 12.65 -8.56
N THR A 116 -9.00 13.73 -8.31
CA THR A 116 -10.08 13.78 -7.30
C THR A 116 -11.48 14.03 -7.88
N SER A 117 -11.63 13.94 -9.20
CA SER A 117 -12.93 14.11 -9.87
C SER A 117 -13.73 12.82 -9.94
N ASP A 118 -15.06 12.93 -9.90
CA ASP A 118 -15.99 11.81 -10.10
C ASP A 118 -15.77 11.11 -11.44
N GLN A 119 -15.42 11.85 -12.49
CA GLN A 119 -15.08 11.28 -13.78
C GLN A 119 -13.83 10.38 -13.70
N THR A 120 -12.80 10.83 -12.98
CA THR A 120 -11.60 10.03 -12.72
C THR A 120 -11.94 8.80 -11.88
N PHE A 121 -12.69 8.96 -10.79
CA PHE A 121 -13.09 7.85 -9.94
C PHE A 121 -13.92 6.82 -10.70
N GLN A 122 -14.91 7.24 -11.48
CA GLN A 122 -15.73 6.34 -12.28
C GLN A 122 -14.89 5.57 -13.32
N LYS A 123 -13.99 6.26 -14.02
CA LYS A 123 -13.08 5.66 -15.00
C LYS A 123 -12.16 4.62 -14.35
N CYS A 124 -11.54 4.96 -13.22
CA CYS A 124 -10.60 4.09 -12.53
C CYS A 124 -11.28 2.92 -11.82
N ALA A 125 -12.49 3.13 -11.28
CA ALA A 125 -13.29 2.06 -10.68
C ALA A 125 -13.62 1.00 -11.74
N SER A 126 -14.13 1.44 -12.91
CA SER A 126 -14.42 0.55 -14.04
C SER A 126 -13.21 -0.27 -14.50
N ARG A 127 -12.02 0.35 -14.58
CA ARG A 127 -10.77 -0.33 -14.97
C ARG A 127 -10.31 -1.42 -13.99
N THR A 128 -10.72 -1.33 -12.74
CA THR A 128 -10.23 -2.19 -11.65
C THR A 128 -11.30 -3.13 -11.09
N GLY A 129 -12.49 -3.14 -11.71
CA GLY A 129 -13.61 -3.96 -11.28
C GLY A 129 -14.31 -3.43 -10.02
N LEU A 130 -14.01 -2.20 -9.60
CA LEU A 130 -14.74 -1.51 -8.52
C LEU A 130 -16.01 -0.87 -9.07
N ASN A 131 -17.01 -0.75 -8.20
CA ASN A 131 -18.25 -0.05 -8.51
C ASN A 131 -18.21 1.37 -7.94
N PHE A 132 -18.24 2.36 -8.83
CA PHE A 132 -18.21 3.78 -8.44
C PHE A 132 -19.39 4.17 -7.53
N LYS A 133 -20.58 3.61 -7.74
CA LYS A 133 -21.74 3.92 -6.89
C LYS A 133 -21.53 3.44 -5.46
N ASP A 134 -20.88 2.29 -5.29
CA ASP A 134 -20.58 1.75 -3.97
C ASP A 134 -19.55 2.62 -3.23
N LEU A 135 -18.59 3.21 -3.95
CA LEU A 135 -17.63 4.18 -3.39
C LEU A 135 -18.33 5.46 -2.93
N ILE A 136 -19.25 6.01 -3.73
CA ILE A 136 -20.04 7.19 -3.35
C ILE A 136 -20.94 6.89 -2.16
N ASN A 137 -21.62 5.74 -2.16
CA ASN A 137 -22.42 5.31 -1.02
C ASN A 137 -21.58 5.15 0.25
N CYS A 138 -20.38 4.58 0.15
CA CYS A 138 -19.45 4.50 1.28
C CYS A 138 -19.07 5.89 1.79
N LYS A 139 -18.70 6.82 0.90
CA LYS A 139 -18.38 8.21 1.24
C LYS A 139 -19.52 8.89 2.01
N GLU A 140 -20.77 8.65 1.62
CA GLU A 140 -21.96 9.24 2.25
C GLU A 140 -22.33 8.60 3.59
N THR A 141 -21.94 7.34 3.83
CA THR A 141 -22.37 6.57 5.01
C THR A 141 -21.29 6.46 6.08
N ILE A 142 -20.12 5.90 5.74
CA ILE A 142 -19.05 5.58 6.69
C ILE A 142 -17.71 6.24 6.34
N GLY A 143 -17.63 6.95 5.20
CA GLY A 143 -16.37 7.50 4.68
C GLY A 143 -15.67 8.45 5.64
N ASP A 144 -16.45 9.28 6.35
CA ASP A 144 -15.92 10.17 7.38
C ASP A 144 -15.32 9.38 8.56
N ASP A 145 -15.95 8.30 9.01
CA ASP A 145 -15.40 7.46 10.08
C ASP A 145 -14.12 6.73 9.64
N LEU A 146 -14.07 6.28 8.38
CA LEU A 146 -12.86 5.68 7.79
C LEU A 146 -11.70 6.68 7.73
N LEU A 147 -11.96 7.92 7.30
CA LEU A 147 -10.91 8.94 7.24
C LEU A 147 -10.45 9.37 8.64
N ALA A 148 -11.36 9.46 9.62
CA ALA A 148 -11.02 9.72 11.01
C ALA A 148 -10.15 8.60 11.60
N ALA A 149 -10.47 7.33 11.32
CA ALA A 149 -9.65 6.19 11.75
C ALA A 149 -8.24 6.23 11.12
N ASN A 150 -8.12 6.67 9.87
CA ASN A 150 -6.81 6.92 9.25
C ASN A 150 -6.07 8.08 9.95
N GLY A 151 -6.78 9.14 10.34
CA GLY A 151 -6.20 10.22 11.15
C GLY A 151 -5.65 9.74 12.49
N GLU A 152 -6.39 8.87 13.19
CA GLU A 152 -5.92 8.25 14.43
C GLU A 152 -4.71 7.34 14.23
N LYS A 153 -4.63 6.62 13.09
CA LYS A 153 -3.42 5.85 12.72
C LYS A 153 -2.24 6.78 12.46
N SER A 154 -2.45 7.83 11.67
CA SER A 154 -1.44 8.81 11.29
C SER A 154 -0.81 9.53 12.48
N GLN A 155 -1.62 9.95 13.46
CA GLN A 155 -1.14 10.63 14.68
C GLN A 155 -0.19 9.78 15.53
N LYS A 156 -0.16 8.45 15.36
CA LYS A 156 0.72 7.54 16.11
C LYS A 156 2.12 7.39 15.50
N VAL A 157 2.30 7.78 14.24
CA VAL A 157 3.54 7.48 13.49
C VAL A 157 4.55 8.62 13.58
N GLY A 158 4.15 9.85 13.92
CA GLY A 158 5.08 10.95 14.19
C GLY A 158 5.87 11.46 12.99
N TYR A 159 5.40 11.21 11.76
CA TYR A 159 5.99 11.78 10.55
C TYR A 159 5.71 13.29 10.44
N GLY A 160 6.64 14.03 9.84
CA GLY A 160 6.49 15.47 9.56
C GLY A 160 6.23 15.80 8.08
N TRP A 161 6.20 14.78 7.22
CA TRP A 161 6.06 14.91 5.78
C TRP A 161 5.46 13.63 5.18
N VAL A 162 4.93 13.72 3.97
CA VAL A 162 4.38 12.59 3.20
C VAL A 162 4.89 12.63 1.75
N PRO A 163 5.00 11.48 1.05
CA PRO A 163 4.63 10.12 1.48
C PRO A 163 5.57 9.57 2.55
N PHE A 164 5.04 8.95 3.60
CA PHE A 164 5.85 8.32 4.64
C PHE A 164 5.66 6.81 4.66
N VAL A 165 6.75 6.05 4.69
CA VAL A 165 6.73 4.58 4.61
C VAL A 165 7.25 4.00 5.92
N THR A 166 6.52 3.05 6.48
CA THR A 166 6.99 2.24 7.63
C THR A 166 7.04 0.77 7.26
N PHE A 167 7.93 0.05 7.92
CA PHE A 167 8.08 -1.39 7.78
C PHE A 167 7.83 -2.02 9.14
N ASN A 168 6.89 -2.98 9.21
CA ASN A 168 6.46 -3.62 10.45
C ASN A 168 6.10 -2.60 11.56
N ASP A 169 5.33 -1.56 11.20
CA ASP A 169 4.84 -0.50 12.09
C ASP A 169 5.93 0.31 12.82
N LYS A 170 7.19 0.21 12.39
CA LYS A 170 8.30 0.95 12.98
C LYS A 170 8.48 2.30 12.27
N PHE A 171 8.37 3.38 13.04
CA PHE A 171 8.82 4.70 12.61
C PHE A 171 10.35 4.71 12.48
N ASP A 172 10.82 5.09 11.29
CA ASP A 172 12.24 5.31 11.01
C ASP A 172 12.35 6.26 9.81
N GLU A 173 12.66 7.53 10.08
CA GLU A 173 12.70 8.56 9.05
C GLU A 173 13.79 8.31 7.99
N ALA A 174 14.95 7.77 8.39
CA ALA A 174 16.03 7.45 7.46
C ALA A 174 15.63 6.32 6.51
N ILE A 175 14.93 5.30 7.03
CA ILE A 175 14.39 4.22 6.21
C ILE A 175 13.27 4.72 5.30
N SER A 176 12.36 5.57 5.79
CA SER A 176 11.31 6.17 4.97
C SER A 176 11.91 6.96 3.79
N ASN A 177 12.92 7.81 4.04
CA ASN A 177 13.64 8.54 3.00
C ASN A 177 14.19 7.60 1.92
N ARG A 178 14.95 6.56 2.31
CA ARG A 178 15.47 5.57 1.36
C ARG A 178 14.35 4.85 0.60
N ALA A 179 13.26 4.51 1.27
CA ALA A 179 12.13 3.82 0.65
C ALA A 179 11.39 4.70 -0.35
N THR A 180 11.32 6.01 -0.12
CA THR A 180 10.73 6.95 -1.10
C THR A 180 11.58 7.15 -2.35
N GLU A 181 12.89 6.91 -2.27
CA GLU A 181 13.82 6.94 -3.42
C GLU A 181 13.83 5.59 -4.18
N ASP A 182 13.98 4.47 -3.45
CA ASP A 182 13.99 3.11 -4.01
C ASP A 182 13.29 2.13 -3.05
N LEU A 183 11.97 2.04 -3.20
CA LEU A 183 11.14 1.17 -2.35
C LEU A 183 11.53 -0.30 -2.50
N LYS A 184 11.86 -0.72 -3.72
CA LYS A 184 12.20 -2.11 -4.02
C LYS A 184 13.44 -2.53 -3.23
N SER A 185 14.47 -1.70 -3.23
CA SER A 185 15.71 -1.96 -2.50
C SER A 185 15.44 -2.20 -1.01
N VAL A 186 14.69 -1.29 -0.37
CA VAL A 186 14.36 -1.41 1.05
C VAL A 186 13.47 -2.62 1.34
N VAL A 187 12.47 -2.90 0.51
CA VAL A 187 11.66 -4.13 0.64
C VAL A 187 12.54 -5.37 0.60
N CYS A 188 13.49 -5.43 -0.33
CA CYS A 188 14.40 -6.56 -0.48
C CYS A 188 15.36 -6.72 0.71
N GLU A 189 15.77 -5.64 1.36
CA GLU A 189 16.57 -5.69 2.59
C GLU A 189 15.79 -6.30 3.77
N TYR A 190 14.47 -6.08 3.82
CA TYR A 190 13.63 -6.49 4.96
C TYR A 190 12.99 -7.88 4.80
N LEU A 191 13.01 -8.46 3.59
CA LEU A 191 12.45 -9.79 3.36
C LEU A 191 13.38 -10.89 3.89
N ALA A 192 12.92 -11.64 4.88
CA ALA A 192 13.66 -12.79 5.43
C ALA A 192 13.93 -13.89 4.38
N ASN A 193 12.96 -14.13 3.48
CA ASN A 193 13.08 -15.04 2.34
C ASN A 193 13.18 -14.23 1.05
N ILE A 194 14.40 -13.96 0.60
CA ILE A 194 14.70 -13.06 -0.53
C ILE A 194 14.22 -13.68 -1.87
N PRO A 195 13.17 -13.12 -2.52
CA PRO A 195 12.68 -13.60 -3.80
C PRO A 195 13.68 -13.35 -4.92
N TYR A 196 13.59 -14.10 -6.03
CA TYR A 196 14.44 -13.87 -7.20
C TYR A 196 14.35 -12.43 -7.73
N ALA A 197 13.17 -11.81 -7.62
CA ALA A 197 12.94 -10.41 -7.97
C ALA A 197 13.90 -9.41 -7.28
N CYS A 198 14.40 -9.74 -6.08
CA CYS A 198 15.39 -8.95 -5.34
C CYS A 198 16.83 -9.15 -5.82
N LYS A 199 17.10 -10.19 -6.61
CA LYS A 199 18.42 -10.50 -7.16
C LYS A 199 18.65 -9.85 -8.53
N MET A 200 17.62 -9.21 -9.09
CA MET A 200 17.68 -8.53 -10.39
C MET A 200 17.92 -7.04 -10.18
N PRO A 201 19.00 -6.46 -10.75
CA PRO A 201 19.30 -5.05 -10.62
C PRO A 201 18.21 -4.18 -11.27
N THR A 202 18.00 -3.00 -10.69
CA THR A 202 16.88 -2.09 -10.98
C THR A 202 17.02 -1.28 -12.27
N SER A 203 18.07 -1.45 -13.09
CA SER A 203 18.18 -0.70 -14.35
C SER A 203 19.04 -1.38 -15.44
N ALA A 204 18.71 -1.06 -16.70
CA ALA A 204 19.41 -1.46 -17.92
C ALA A 204 20.90 -0.99 -17.99
N ASN A 205 21.37 -0.19 -17.04
CA ASN A 205 22.74 0.32 -17.00
C ASN A 205 23.76 -0.64 -16.36
N GLU A 206 23.33 -1.73 -15.73
CA GLU A 206 24.25 -2.78 -15.28
C GLU A 206 24.46 -3.91 -16.31
N ILE A 207 23.54 -4.04 -17.28
CA ILE A 207 23.66 -5.04 -18.34
C ILE A 207 24.89 -4.79 -19.22
N SER A 208 25.30 -3.52 -19.38
CA SER A 208 26.50 -3.15 -20.15
C SER A 208 27.83 -3.45 -19.45
N LYS A 209 27.83 -3.68 -18.12
CA LYS A 209 29.06 -4.00 -17.37
C LYS A 209 29.35 -5.49 -17.27
N GLY A 210 28.39 -6.35 -17.64
CA GLY A 210 28.51 -7.81 -17.50
C GLY A 210 28.91 -8.58 -18.77
N VAL A 211 28.92 -7.93 -19.95
CA VAL A 211 29.28 -8.62 -21.20
C VAL A 211 30.75 -8.37 -21.51
N SER A 212 31.63 -9.13 -20.85
CA SER A 212 32.98 -9.34 -21.38
C SER A 212 32.85 -10.26 -22.59
N VAL A 213 32.76 -9.67 -23.78
CA VAL A 213 32.77 -10.40 -25.04
C VAL A 213 34.15 -11.06 -25.18
N CYS A 214 34.22 -12.37 -24.95
CA CYS A 214 35.35 -13.18 -25.40
C CYS A 214 35.31 -13.20 -26.94
N PHE A 215 36.23 -12.49 -27.57
CA PHE A 215 36.53 -12.72 -28.98
C PHE A 215 37.33 -14.02 -29.11
N ALA A 216 36.83 -14.92 -29.96
CA ALA A 216 37.57 -16.07 -30.46
C ALA A 216 38.46 -15.65 -31.64
#